data_AF-A0AB34YAR0-F1
#
_entry.id   AF-A0AB34YAR0-F1
#
_cell.length_a   1.000
_cell.length_b   1.000
_cell.length_c   1.000
_cell.angle_alpha   90.00
_cell.angle_beta   90.00
_cell.angle_gamma   90.00
#
_symmetry.space_group_name_H-M   'P 1'
#
loop_
_entity.id
_entity.type
_entity.pdbx_description
1 polymer ?
#
loop_
_entity_poly.entity_id
_entity_poly.type
_entity_poly.pdbx_seq_one_letter_code
_entity_poly.pdbx_strand_id
1 'polypeptide(L)'
;METSKNKQQEKAGSMAVWCLANGDVASTNMETHFNFWRIAGDKDFKGRPQCPARDFLEIGLLIKNPASIERINIYLPVDVERKSIQDAGVQLAQTSVAQGIFNEKLQCVVTPAPARIELKNGDNLFCRVHKFIEQGGYLDASHLSLEKFSDGTLLSIERAAIDSVSDQIKADESIYFRLRIYLPSGKSSPFIHVITPLDRKFQSGFEEIEYIDFRFNELRTLPPQVENKIRADEKQGKININLVAFLTAFPVHSELSASSIQWHKNRLLEHDPWNEYVPSGIPGGMVVYHWKKESKDGTGVADFSSFVKLHTRRSGRKILLTYLAVAFFFGLLGNLAASCVTPWFSGGVAAAVEGGSDVGYLNKE
;
A
#
# COMPACT_ATOMS: atom_id res chain seq x y z
N MET A 1 -36.69 -13.83 -11.99
CA MET A 1 -35.50 -14.44 -11.37
C MET A 1 -34.30 -13.58 -11.76
N GLU A 2 -34.21 -12.39 -11.15
CA GLU A 2 -33.14 -11.43 -11.41
C GLU A 2 -31.99 -11.72 -10.45
N THR A 3 -30.92 -12.30 -10.97
CA THR A 3 -29.63 -12.31 -10.27
C THR A 3 -29.05 -10.91 -10.31
N SER A 4 -29.35 -10.12 -9.28
CA SER A 4 -28.58 -8.91 -8.95
C SER A 4 -27.14 -9.35 -8.67
N LYS A 5 -26.28 -9.22 -9.69
CA LYS A 5 -24.84 -9.22 -9.48
C LYS A 5 -24.55 -7.97 -8.67
N ASN A 6 -24.37 -8.13 -7.37
CA ASN A 6 -23.77 -7.15 -6.48
C ASN A 6 -22.47 -6.68 -7.15
N LYS A 7 -22.52 -5.52 -7.81
CA LYS A 7 -21.31 -4.76 -8.13
C LYS A 7 -20.76 -4.35 -6.77
N GLN A 8 -19.76 -5.08 -6.29
CA GLN A 8 -18.93 -4.63 -5.18
C GLN A 8 -18.40 -3.25 -5.58
N GLN A 9 -19.01 -2.22 -5.01
CA GLN A 9 -18.61 -0.84 -5.16
C GLN A 9 -17.21 -0.73 -4.57
N GLU A 10 -16.28 -0.11 -5.31
CA GLU A 10 -14.93 0.15 -4.81
C GLU A 10 -15.04 0.93 -3.49
N LYS A 11 -14.61 0.29 -2.40
CA LYS A 11 -14.60 0.91 -1.07
C LYS A 11 -13.42 1.87 -0.99
N ALA A 12 -13.61 3.10 -1.47
CA ALA A 12 -12.71 4.20 -1.13
C ALA A 12 -13.07 4.68 0.28
N GLY A 13 -12.25 4.32 1.27
CA GLY A 13 -12.49 4.69 2.67
C GLY A 13 -11.30 5.43 3.27
N SER A 14 -11.56 6.43 4.10
CA SER A 14 -10.53 7.03 4.95
C SER A 14 -10.23 6.10 6.11
N MET A 15 -8.94 5.98 6.45
CA MET A 15 -8.55 5.49 7.76
C MET A 15 -8.64 6.62 8.80
N ALA A 16 -8.64 6.25 10.08
CA ALA A 16 -8.62 7.23 11.14
C ALA A 16 -7.73 6.81 12.31
N VAL A 17 -7.15 7.79 12.98
CA VAL A 17 -6.46 7.63 14.27
C VAL A 17 -6.93 8.72 15.22
N TRP A 18 -7.35 8.33 16.42
CA TRP A 18 -7.74 9.22 17.51
C TRP A 18 -7.43 8.56 18.86
N CYS A 19 -7.47 9.34 19.93
CA CYS A 19 -7.23 8.82 21.28
C CYS A 19 -8.47 9.02 22.16
N LEU A 20 -8.67 8.11 23.11
CA LEU A 20 -9.46 8.39 24.30
C LEU A 20 -8.51 8.94 25.38
N ALA A 21 -8.81 10.12 25.90
CA ALA A 21 -8.09 10.72 27.01
C ALA A 21 -8.65 10.26 28.36
N ASN A 22 -7.82 10.25 29.41
CA ASN A 22 -8.23 10.09 30.81
C ASN A 22 -7.79 11.25 31.72
N GLY A 23 -7.43 12.40 31.13
CA GLY A 23 -6.93 13.55 31.84
C GLY A 23 -6.66 14.74 30.91
N ASP A 24 -5.89 15.71 31.40
CA ASP A 24 -5.50 16.89 30.60
C ASP A 24 -4.49 16.50 29.51
N VAL A 25 -4.84 16.79 28.26
CA VAL A 25 -4.05 16.47 27.06
C VAL A 25 -3.36 17.68 26.43
N ALA A 26 -3.41 18.87 27.06
CA ALA A 26 -2.90 20.11 26.46
C ALA A 26 -1.42 20.06 26.05
N SER A 27 -0.61 19.25 26.76
CA SER A 27 0.81 19.05 26.46
C SER A 27 1.12 17.76 25.69
N THR A 28 0.10 16.93 25.45
CA THR A 28 0.22 15.67 24.70
C THR A 28 0.11 15.96 23.21
N ASN A 29 1.07 15.45 22.45
CA ASN A 29 1.10 15.64 21.01
C ASN A 29 1.43 14.31 20.32
N MET A 30 0.85 14.11 19.14
CA MET A 30 1.07 12.90 18.34
C MET A 30 1.61 13.23 16.96
N GLU A 31 2.52 12.40 16.46
CA GLU A 31 2.86 12.30 15.06
C GLU A 31 2.42 10.94 14.52
N THR A 32 1.93 10.93 13.30
CA THR A 32 1.48 9.72 12.61
C THR A 32 2.32 9.48 11.36
N HIS A 33 2.87 8.28 11.26
CA HIS A 33 3.85 7.89 10.25
C HIS A 33 3.32 6.67 9.49
N PHE A 34 2.93 6.85 8.25
CA PHE A 34 2.34 5.80 7.41
C PHE A 34 3.33 5.38 6.34
N ASN A 35 3.75 4.12 6.34
CA ASN A 35 4.65 3.58 5.30
C ASN A 35 3.94 2.48 4.53
N PHE A 36 3.58 2.76 3.28
CA PHE A 36 2.95 1.79 2.40
C PHE A 36 3.99 1.15 1.48
N TRP A 37 4.12 -0.17 1.56
CA TRP A 37 5.12 -0.95 0.84
C TRP A 37 4.44 -1.78 -0.26
N ARG A 38 4.64 -1.37 -1.52
CA ARG A 38 4.08 -2.03 -2.72
C ARG A 38 4.99 -3.16 -3.22
N ILE A 39 5.34 -4.10 -2.33
CA ILE A 39 6.26 -5.22 -2.62
C ILE A 39 5.71 -6.13 -3.71
N ALA A 40 4.41 -6.47 -3.64
CA ALA A 40 3.75 -7.31 -4.63
C ALA A 40 3.43 -6.56 -5.95
N GLY A 41 3.82 -5.29 -6.05
CA GLY A 41 3.81 -4.53 -7.30
C GLY A 41 4.81 -5.05 -8.33
N ASP A 42 5.89 -5.73 -7.90
CA ASP A 42 6.74 -6.49 -8.79
C ASP A 42 6.21 -7.93 -8.92
N LYS A 43 5.70 -8.29 -10.10
CA LYS A 43 5.10 -9.61 -10.35
C LYS A 43 6.15 -10.71 -10.51
N ASP A 44 7.40 -10.35 -10.81
CA ASP A 44 8.50 -11.29 -10.97
C ASP A 44 9.21 -11.56 -9.64
N PHE A 45 9.18 -10.61 -8.71
CA PHE A 45 9.63 -10.82 -7.34
C PHE A 45 8.71 -11.79 -6.57
N LYS A 46 9.26 -12.92 -6.12
CA LYS A 46 8.51 -13.92 -5.34
C LYS A 46 8.67 -13.80 -3.83
N GLY A 47 9.67 -13.05 -3.39
CA GLY A 47 10.09 -13.00 -2.00
C GLY A 47 10.97 -14.19 -1.61
N ARG A 48 11.16 -14.37 -0.31
CA ARG A 48 11.96 -15.45 0.28
C ARG A 48 11.15 -16.75 0.38
N PRO A 49 11.80 -17.92 0.44
CA PRO A 49 11.12 -19.16 0.80
C PRO A 49 10.28 -18.96 2.07
N GLN A 50 9.04 -19.45 2.08
CA GLN A 50 8.05 -19.32 3.16
C GLN A 50 7.51 -17.90 3.44
N CYS A 51 8.12 -16.83 2.91
CA CYS A 51 7.68 -15.44 3.07
C CYS A 51 7.37 -14.81 1.70
N PRO A 52 6.17 -15.07 1.13
CA PRO A 52 5.83 -14.54 -0.18
C PRO A 52 5.77 -13.02 -0.18
N ALA A 53 6.06 -12.41 -1.33
CA ALA A 53 5.87 -10.98 -1.57
C ALA A 53 4.42 -10.57 -1.28
N ARG A 54 4.24 -9.63 -0.34
CA ARG A 54 2.94 -9.09 0.05
C ARG A 54 3.06 -7.60 0.30
N ASP A 55 2.03 -6.86 -0.06
CA ASP A 55 1.93 -5.46 0.34
C ASP A 55 1.51 -5.34 1.80
N PHE A 56 1.97 -4.28 2.43
CA PHE A 56 1.58 -3.94 3.77
C PHE A 56 1.63 -2.44 3.99
N LEU A 57 0.85 -2.00 4.97
CA LEU A 57 0.91 -0.66 5.52
C LEU A 57 1.52 -0.74 6.92
N GLU A 58 2.45 0.14 7.21
CA GLU A 58 2.96 0.34 8.55
C GLU A 58 2.41 1.63 9.13
N ILE A 59 1.96 1.55 10.38
CA ILE A 59 1.41 2.67 11.13
C ILE A 59 2.32 2.90 12.33
N GLY A 60 3.03 4.03 12.29
CA GLY A 60 3.88 4.52 13.36
C GLY A 60 3.19 5.66 14.11
N LEU A 61 3.18 5.60 15.44
CA LEU A 61 2.57 6.60 16.31
C LEU A 61 3.62 7.08 17.31
N LEU A 62 4.15 8.28 17.11
CA LEU A 62 5.08 8.93 18.03
C LEU A 62 4.31 9.88 18.92
N ILE A 63 4.37 9.66 20.24
CA ILE A 63 3.53 10.36 21.19
C ILE A 63 4.42 10.97 22.27
N LYS A 64 4.33 12.29 22.41
CA LYS A 64 4.98 13.03 23.49
C LYS A 64 4.01 13.19 24.66
N ASN A 65 4.50 13.00 25.88
CA ASN A 65 3.72 13.05 27.12
C ASN A 65 2.44 12.16 27.10
N PRO A 66 2.58 10.82 27.05
CA PRO A 66 1.46 9.89 26.86
C PRO A 66 0.61 9.65 28.12
N ALA A 67 0.93 10.25 29.27
CA ALA A 67 0.33 9.91 30.56
C ALA A 67 -1.21 10.00 30.59
N SER A 68 -1.76 11.01 29.90
CA SER A 68 -3.20 11.30 29.82
C SER A 68 -3.95 10.49 28.75
N ILE A 69 -3.28 9.52 28.10
CA ILE A 69 -3.90 8.66 27.10
C ILE A 69 -4.42 7.39 27.78
N GLU A 70 -5.71 7.13 27.61
CA GLU A 70 -6.34 5.87 28.03
C GLU A 70 -6.15 4.80 26.97
N ARG A 71 -6.42 5.15 25.71
CA ARG A 71 -6.45 4.22 24.58
C ARG A 71 -6.21 4.95 23.28
N ILE A 72 -5.47 4.32 22.36
CA ILE A 72 -5.26 4.85 21.01
C ILE A 72 -6.02 3.97 20.03
N ASN A 73 -6.86 4.57 19.20
CA ASN A 73 -7.72 3.88 18.25
C ASN A 73 -7.23 4.10 16.83
N ILE A 74 -7.26 3.03 16.04
CA ILE A 74 -6.88 3.03 14.63
C ILE A 74 -8.00 2.35 13.85
N TYR A 75 -8.74 3.10 13.05
CA TYR A 75 -9.73 2.56 12.14
C TYR A 75 -9.10 2.28 10.77
N LEU A 76 -9.26 1.04 10.30
CA LEU A 76 -8.91 0.62 8.95
C LEU A 76 -10.17 0.39 8.12
N PRO A 77 -10.31 0.97 6.92
CA PRO A 77 -11.48 0.80 6.06
C PRO A 77 -11.46 -0.55 5.31
N VAL A 78 -11.04 -1.61 6.00
CA VAL A 78 -10.92 -2.97 5.48
C VAL A 78 -10.98 -3.97 6.63
N ASP A 79 -11.53 -5.15 6.36
CA ASP A 79 -11.52 -6.27 7.30
C ASP A 79 -10.09 -6.84 7.40
N VAL A 80 -9.51 -6.80 8.60
CA VAL A 80 -8.17 -7.31 8.91
C VAL A 80 -8.26 -8.31 10.05
N GLU A 81 -7.69 -9.49 9.82
CA GLU A 81 -7.55 -10.50 10.86
C GLU A 81 -6.29 -10.27 11.70
N ARG A 82 -6.31 -10.67 12.98
CA ARG A 82 -5.16 -10.55 13.90
C ARG A 82 -3.86 -11.13 13.33
N LYS A 83 -3.94 -12.24 12.58
CA LYS A 83 -2.78 -12.88 11.91
C LYS A 83 -2.08 -12.02 10.85
N SER A 84 -2.75 -10.96 10.40
CA SER A 84 -2.23 -10.03 9.40
C SER A 84 -1.55 -8.81 10.03
N ILE A 85 -1.47 -8.76 11.37
CA ILE A 85 -0.86 -7.66 12.11
C ILE A 85 0.39 -8.17 12.82
N GLN A 86 1.48 -7.41 12.71
CA GLN A 86 2.76 -7.72 13.32
C GLN A 86 3.32 -6.49 14.04
N ASP A 87 4.11 -6.72 15.09
CA ASP A 87 4.92 -5.69 15.70
C ASP A 87 6.09 -5.35 14.75
N ALA A 88 6.08 -4.11 14.25
CA ALA A 88 7.13 -3.56 13.42
C ALA A 88 8.14 -2.70 14.22
N GLY A 89 7.89 -2.52 15.53
CA GLY A 89 8.77 -1.79 16.44
C GLY A 89 10.04 -2.59 16.75
N VAL A 90 9.96 -3.92 16.81
CA VAL A 90 11.10 -4.80 17.13
C VAL A 90 12.28 -4.66 16.15
N GLN A 91 12.01 -4.32 14.89
CA GLN A 91 13.02 -4.10 13.86
C GLN A 91 13.83 -2.82 14.09
N LEU A 92 13.34 -1.88 14.92
CA LEU A 92 14.08 -0.68 15.31
C LEU A 92 15.22 -0.97 16.29
N ALA A 93 15.37 -2.22 16.76
CA ALA A 93 16.58 -2.68 17.42
C ALA A 93 17.80 -2.75 16.49
N GLN A 94 17.60 -2.64 15.17
CA GLN A 94 18.68 -2.47 14.20
C GLN A 94 18.90 -0.98 13.94
N THR A 95 20.06 -0.47 14.35
CA THR A 95 20.40 0.97 14.25
C THR A 95 20.18 1.55 12.85
N SER A 96 20.58 0.84 11.80
CA SER A 96 20.43 1.32 10.42
C SER A 96 18.96 1.45 10.00
N VAL A 97 18.08 0.57 10.48
CA VAL A 97 16.63 0.67 10.25
C VAL A 97 16.07 1.87 10.99
N ALA A 98 16.42 2.05 12.28
CA ALA A 98 15.96 3.19 13.06
C ALA A 98 16.38 4.53 12.44
N GLN A 99 17.65 4.64 12.03
CA GLN A 99 18.16 5.81 11.32
C GLN A 99 17.46 6.03 9.98
N GLY A 100 17.18 4.96 9.22
CA GLY A 100 16.48 5.04 7.95
C GLY A 100 15.03 5.49 8.08
N ILE A 101 14.31 5.04 9.12
CA ILE A 101 12.91 5.39 9.40
C ILE A 101 12.76 6.83 9.88
N PHE A 102 13.56 7.24 10.85
CA PHE A 102 13.45 8.58 11.44
C PHE A 102 14.27 9.64 10.68
N ASN A 103 15.19 9.23 9.81
CA ASN A 103 16.18 10.11 9.17
C ASN A 103 16.99 10.92 10.20
N GLU A 104 17.29 10.29 11.33
CA GLU A 104 18.01 10.88 12.46
C GLU A 104 19.21 10.01 12.81
N LYS A 105 20.27 10.61 13.37
CA LYS A 105 21.46 9.87 13.82
C LYS A 105 21.18 9.20 15.17
N LEU A 106 20.46 8.09 15.13
CA LEU A 106 20.03 7.35 16.31
C LEU A 106 20.98 6.22 16.69
N GLN A 107 20.98 5.90 17.99
CA GLN A 107 21.53 4.68 18.58
C GLN A 107 20.40 3.91 19.26
N CYS A 108 20.43 2.58 19.19
CA CYS A 108 19.42 1.73 19.81
C CYS A 108 19.98 0.99 21.04
N VAL A 109 19.21 0.96 22.12
CA VAL A 109 19.48 0.14 23.31
C VAL A 109 18.25 -0.70 23.60
N VAL A 110 18.42 -2.02 23.69
CA VAL A 110 17.33 -2.94 24.05
C VAL A 110 17.29 -3.08 25.56
N THR A 111 16.16 -2.69 26.16
CA THR A 111 15.91 -2.83 27.60
C THR A 111 15.02 -4.05 27.83
N PRO A 112 15.43 -5.03 28.64
CA PRO A 112 14.68 -6.27 28.81
C PRO A 112 13.48 -6.16 29.76
N ALA A 113 13.51 -5.23 30.73
CA ALA A 113 12.47 -5.09 31.74
C ALA A 113 12.23 -3.61 32.11
N PRO A 114 11.00 -3.08 31.87
CA PRO A 114 10.02 -3.62 30.93
C PRO A 114 10.61 -3.69 29.51
N ALA A 115 10.17 -4.67 28.72
CA ALA A 115 10.73 -4.95 27.40
C ALA A 115 10.44 -3.78 26.43
N ARG A 116 11.48 -3.07 25.99
CA ARG A 116 11.39 -1.91 25.08
C ARG A 116 12.69 -1.67 24.33
N ILE A 117 12.63 -0.82 23.30
CA ILE A 117 13.82 -0.32 22.60
C ILE A 117 13.93 1.17 22.84
N GLU A 118 15.07 1.63 23.35
CA GLU A 118 15.34 3.06 23.54
C GLU A 118 16.16 3.57 22.36
N LEU A 119 15.60 4.55 21.64
CA LEU A 119 16.29 5.26 20.58
C LEU A 119 16.86 6.54 21.16
N LYS A 120 18.16 6.76 20.99
CA LYS A 120 18.90 7.89 21.53
C LYS A 120 19.56 8.70 20.43
N ASN A 121 19.56 10.02 20.58
CA ASN A 121 20.34 10.94 19.74
C ASN A 121 21.45 11.55 20.60
N GLY A 122 22.65 10.99 20.51
CA GLY A 122 23.70 11.23 21.50
C GLY A 122 23.27 10.72 22.89
N ASP A 123 23.37 11.59 23.90
CA ASP A 123 22.98 11.26 25.28
C ASP A 123 21.48 11.45 25.55
N ASN A 124 20.75 12.08 24.62
CA ASN A 124 19.34 12.39 24.78
C ASN A 124 18.46 11.23 24.29
N LEU A 125 17.44 10.88 25.08
CA LEU A 125 16.41 9.95 24.65
C LEU A 125 15.57 10.61 23.55
N PHE A 126 15.53 9.98 22.38
CA PHE A 126 14.64 10.39 21.29
C PHE A 126 13.23 9.85 21.53
N CYS A 127 13.11 8.53 21.65
CA CYS A 127 11.86 7.89 22.06
C CYS A 127 12.07 6.47 22.61
N ARG A 128 11.04 5.96 23.29
CA ARG A 128 10.94 4.55 23.69
C ARG A 128 9.98 3.84 22.76
N VAL A 129 10.46 2.85 22.03
CA VAL A 129 9.65 2.00 21.16
C VAL A 129 9.06 0.87 22.00
N HIS A 130 7.75 0.74 21.95
CA HIS A 130 7.03 -0.35 22.58
C HIS A 130 7.33 -1.68 21.89
N LYS A 131 7.49 -2.74 22.68
CA LYS A 131 7.52 -4.11 22.19
C LYS A 131 6.23 -4.81 22.63
N PHE A 132 5.39 -5.17 21.67
CA PHE A 132 4.14 -5.85 21.98
C PHE A 132 4.42 -7.25 22.55
N ILE A 133 3.58 -7.67 23.50
CA ILE A 133 3.59 -9.05 23.98
C ILE A 133 2.98 -9.93 22.89
N GLU A 134 3.59 -11.08 22.64
CA GLU A 134 3.08 -12.08 21.71
C GLU A 134 2.63 -13.33 22.46
N GLN A 135 1.44 -13.82 22.16
CA GLN A 135 0.92 -15.10 22.63
C GLN A 135 0.46 -15.93 21.43
N GLY A 136 1.01 -17.15 21.31
CA GLY A 136 0.64 -18.06 20.21
C GLY A 136 0.97 -17.53 18.80
N GLY A 137 1.98 -16.65 18.67
CA GLY A 137 2.36 -16.03 17.40
C GLY A 137 1.50 -14.84 16.98
N TYR A 138 0.67 -14.31 17.89
CA TYR A 138 -0.17 -13.13 17.68
C TYR A 138 0.06 -12.10 18.78
N LEU A 139 -0.14 -10.82 18.44
CA LEU A 139 -0.10 -9.75 19.43
C LEU A 139 -1.15 -9.98 20.52
N ASP A 140 -0.78 -9.80 21.78
CA ASP A 140 -1.62 -10.00 22.94
C ASP A 140 -2.81 -9.02 22.97
N ALA A 141 -4.01 -9.53 23.30
CA ALA A 141 -5.23 -8.74 23.30
C ALA A 141 -5.24 -7.65 24.40
N SER A 142 -4.49 -7.83 25.49
CA SER A 142 -4.31 -6.83 26.54
C SER A 142 -3.47 -5.64 26.08
N HIS A 143 -2.66 -5.78 25.04
CA HIS A 143 -1.87 -4.69 24.46
C HIS A 143 -2.52 -4.13 23.18
N LEU A 144 -3.14 -4.98 22.36
CA LEU A 144 -3.79 -4.59 21.12
C LEU A 144 -5.10 -5.37 20.94
N SER A 145 -6.24 -4.73 21.16
CA SER A 145 -7.55 -5.31 20.86
C SER A 145 -7.97 -5.04 19.41
N LEU A 146 -8.80 -5.94 18.88
CA LEU A 146 -9.28 -5.93 17.51
C LEU A 146 -10.79 -6.21 17.52
N GLU A 147 -11.56 -5.36 16.88
CA GLU A 147 -12.99 -5.61 16.64
C GLU A 147 -13.42 -5.22 15.22
N LYS A 148 -14.41 -5.94 14.70
CA LYS A 148 -15.09 -5.53 13.47
C LYS A 148 -15.98 -4.33 13.81
N PHE A 149 -15.78 -3.21 13.12
CA PHE A 149 -16.46 -1.97 13.42
C PHE A 149 -16.87 -1.25 12.13
N SER A 150 -18.15 -0.89 12.01
CA SER A 150 -18.72 -0.40 10.76
C SER A 150 -18.46 -1.37 9.60
N ASP A 151 -17.75 -0.93 8.58
CA ASP A 151 -17.45 -1.62 7.34
C ASP A 151 -15.95 -1.94 7.21
N GLY A 152 -15.22 -1.88 8.33
CA GLY A 152 -13.81 -2.19 8.46
C GLY A 152 -13.44 -2.72 9.86
N THR A 153 -12.21 -2.45 10.28
CA THR A 153 -11.63 -2.97 11.53
C THR A 153 -11.19 -1.83 12.43
N LEU A 154 -11.53 -1.92 13.72
CA LEU A 154 -10.99 -1.05 14.75
C LEU A 154 -9.89 -1.79 15.51
N LEU A 155 -8.70 -1.19 15.53
CA LEU A 155 -7.60 -1.60 16.40
C LEU A 155 -7.55 -0.63 17.57
N SER A 156 -7.32 -1.14 18.78
CA SER A 156 -7.10 -0.31 19.96
C SER A 156 -5.84 -0.72 20.69
N ILE A 157 -4.88 0.20 20.76
CA ILE A 157 -3.72 0.07 21.64
C ILE A 157 -4.20 0.41 23.05
N GLU A 158 -4.20 -0.60 23.90
CA GLU A 158 -4.79 -0.53 25.23
C GLU A 158 -3.84 0.11 26.24
N ARG A 159 -4.42 0.56 27.37
CA ARG A 159 -3.70 1.22 28.46
C ARG A 159 -2.47 0.43 28.93
N ALA A 160 -2.57 -0.90 29.03
CA ALA A 160 -1.46 -1.76 29.45
C ALA A 160 -0.22 -1.63 28.54
N ALA A 161 -0.42 -1.50 27.21
CA ALA A 161 0.69 -1.27 26.28
C ALA A 161 1.32 0.11 26.52
N ILE A 162 0.49 1.15 26.71
CA ILE A 162 0.94 2.52 26.98
C ILE A 162 1.75 2.58 28.27
N ASP A 163 1.24 2.00 29.35
CA ASP A 163 1.92 1.99 30.65
C ASP A 163 3.25 1.24 30.60
N SER A 164 3.29 0.09 29.91
CA SER A 164 4.51 -0.73 29.84
C SER A 164 5.71 -0.01 29.20
N VAL A 165 5.47 0.87 28.22
CA VAL A 165 6.52 1.67 27.57
C VAL A 165 6.75 3.02 28.26
N SER A 166 5.74 3.52 29.00
CA SER A 166 5.76 4.83 29.66
C SER A 166 6.29 4.79 31.10
N ASP A 167 6.70 3.63 31.61
CA ASP A 167 7.24 3.49 32.97
C ASP A 167 8.36 4.51 33.26
N GLN A 168 8.15 5.44 34.20
CA GLN A 168 9.08 6.52 34.53
C GLN A 168 9.50 7.39 33.33
N ILE A 169 8.61 7.58 32.35
CA ILE A 169 8.85 8.51 31.24
C ILE A 169 8.74 9.96 31.72
N LYS A 170 9.63 10.82 31.25
CA LYS A 170 9.55 12.26 31.52
C LYS A 170 8.57 12.95 30.57
N ALA A 171 8.06 14.11 30.96
CA ALA A 171 7.08 14.86 30.17
C ALA A 171 7.60 15.32 28.78
N ASP A 172 8.91 15.48 28.63
CA ASP A 172 9.56 15.84 27.37
C ASP A 172 9.94 14.64 26.49
N GLU A 173 9.89 13.42 27.04
CA GLU A 173 10.20 12.18 26.35
C GLU A 173 8.98 11.65 25.58
N SER A 174 9.25 10.84 24.54
CA SER A 174 8.22 10.29 23.65
C SER A 174 8.20 8.77 23.66
N ILE A 175 7.03 8.20 23.43
CA ILE A 175 6.84 6.76 23.15
C ILE A 175 6.51 6.54 21.69
N TYR A 176 6.82 5.36 21.17
CA TYR A 176 6.57 5.01 19.78
C TYR A 176 5.96 3.61 19.65
N PHE A 177 4.86 3.53 18.93
CA PHE A 177 4.27 2.27 18.49
C PHE A 177 4.46 2.13 16.99
N ARG A 178 4.74 0.92 16.51
CA ARG A 178 4.83 0.64 15.08
C ARG A 178 4.18 -0.70 14.75
N LEU A 179 3.07 -0.67 14.05
CA LEU A 179 2.33 -1.86 13.61
C LEU A 179 2.52 -2.04 12.11
N ARG A 180 2.77 -3.28 11.67
CA ARG A 180 2.71 -3.68 10.25
C ARG A 180 1.43 -4.44 10.01
N ILE A 181 0.68 -4.02 8.99
CA ILE A 181 -0.62 -4.58 8.64
C ILE A 181 -0.57 -5.03 7.18
N TYR A 182 -0.65 -6.34 6.97
CA TYR A 182 -0.75 -6.90 5.64
C TYR A 182 -2.15 -6.69 5.07
N LEU A 183 -2.21 -5.96 3.96
CA LEU A 183 -3.47 -5.59 3.33
C LEU A 183 -3.96 -6.69 2.37
N PRO A 184 -5.28 -6.81 2.16
CA PRO A 184 -5.82 -7.62 1.07
C PRO A 184 -5.32 -7.10 -0.28
N SER A 185 -5.00 -8.01 -1.20
CA SER A 185 -4.54 -7.66 -2.54
C SER A 185 -5.69 -7.52 -3.55
N GLY A 186 -5.43 -6.79 -4.63
CA GLY A 186 -6.39 -6.65 -5.74
C GLY A 186 -7.58 -5.75 -5.41
N LYS A 187 -8.78 -6.10 -5.87
CA LYS A 187 -10.00 -5.27 -5.76
C LYS A 187 -10.48 -5.02 -4.33
N SER A 188 -9.98 -5.81 -3.37
CA SER A 188 -10.30 -5.67 -1.95
C SER A 188 -9.30 -4.77 -1.19
N SER A 189 -8.24 -4.30 -1.87
CA SER A 189 -7.32 -3.33 -1.27
C SER A 189 -8.04 -2.00 -1.08
N PRO A 190 -8.02 -1.40 0.12
CA PRO A 190 -8.70 -0.13 0.38
C PRO A 190 -7.97 1.09 -0.19
N PHE A 191 -6.69 0.94 -0.53
CA PHE A 191 -5.85 2.07 -0.95
C PHE A 191 -5.34 1.94 -2.37
N ILE A 192 -5.29 0.74 -2.95
CA ILE A 192 -4.64 0.49 -4.25
C ILE A 192 -5.67 0.01 -5.26
N HIS A 193 -5.67 0.64 -6.41
CA HIS A 193 -6.50 0.24 -7.54
C HIS A 193 -5.63 0.05 -8.76
N VAL A 194 -5.88 -1.05 -9.48
CA VAL A 194 -5.09 -1.45 -10.65
C VAL A 194 -6.01 -1.51 -11.86
N ILE A 195 -5.71 -0.68 -12.86
CA ILE A 195 -6.39 -0.64 -14.15
C ILE A 195 -5.45 -1.30 -15.17
N THR A 196 -5.92 -2.39 -15.76
CA THR A 196 -5.21 -3.08 -16.85
C THR A 196 -5.94 -2.88 -18.17
N PRO A 197 -5.21 -2.65 -19.27
CA PRO A 197 -5.82 -2.46 -20.58
C PRO A 197 -6.44 -3.76 -21.09
N LEU A 198 -7.54 -3.63 -21.82
CA LEU A 198 -8.32 -4.76 -22.33
C LEU A 198 -7.56 -5.57 -23.38
N ASP A 199 -6.76 -4.89 -24.18
CA ASP A 199 -5.97 -5.43 -25.29
C ASP A 199 -4.62 -6.01 -24.84
N ARG A 200 -4.37 -6.15 -23.53
CA ARG A 200 -3.10 -6.66 -22.98
C ARG A 200 -2.60 -7.98 -23.56
N LYS A 201 -3.49 -8.82 -24.11
CA LYS A 201 -3.14 -10.12 -24.72
C LYS A 201 -2.65 -9.99 -26.17
N PHE A 202 -2.89 -8.84 -26.81
CA PHE A 202 -2.49 -8.53 -28.18
C PHE A 202 -1.19 -7.72 -28.25
N GLN A 203 -0.62 -7.35 -27.10
CA GLN A 203 0.60 -6.57 -27.01
C GLN A 203 1.72 -7.42 -26.39
N SER A 204 2.95 -7.28 -26.87
CA SER A 204 4.14 -7.92 -26.29
C SER A 204 4.56 -7.30 -24.95
N GLY A 205 4.01 -6.13 -24.63
CA GLY A 205 4.02 -5.48 -23.32
C GLY A 205 2.96 -4.39 -23.30
N PHE A 206 2.45 -4.04 -22.12
CA PHE A 206 1.36 -3.08 -21.94
C PHE A 206 1.61 -2.17 -20.74
N GLU A 207 0.96 -1.01 -20.71
CA GLU A 207 0.97 -0.12 -19.55
C GLU A 207 -0.15 -0.49 -18.57
N GLU A 208 0.23 -0.79 -17.34
CA GLU A 208 -0.68 -0.96 -16.21
C GLU A 208 -0.71 0.36 -15.43
N ILE A 209 -1.91 0.90 -15.20
CA ILE A 209 -2.08 2.10 -14.39
C ILE A 209 -2.47 1.65 -12.99
N GLU A 210 -1.68 2.03 -12.00
CA GLU A 210 -2.04 1.86 -10.59
C GLU A 210 -2.33 3.25 -10.01
N TYR A 211 -3.31 3.37 -9.12
CA TYR A 211 -3.42 4.55 -8.28
C TYR A 211 -3.54 4.17 -6.82
N ILE A 212 -2.92 5.00 -5.98
CA ILE A 212 -3.00 4.90 -4.53
C ILE A 212 -3.79 6.11 -4.04
N ASP A 213 -4.89 5.86 -3.34
CA ASP A 213 -5.74 6.88 -2.73
C ASP A 213 -5.66 6.72 -1.22
N PHE A 214 -4.68 7.40 -0.61
CA PHE A 214 -4.49 7.38 0.84
C PHE A 214 -5.23 8.54 1.48
N ARG A 215 -6.18 8.24 2.37
CA ARG A 215 -6.99 9.21 3.10
C ARG A 215 -6.94 8.93 4.58
N PHE A 216 -6.66 9.96 5.37
CA PHE A 216 -6.46 9.90 6.80
C PHE A 216 -7.27 11.00 7.49
N ASN A 217 -8.08 10.59 8.47
CA ASN A 217 -9.01 11.45 9.23
C ASN A 217 -9.92 12.34 8.36
N GLU A 218 -10.18 11.95 7.11
CA GLU A 218 -11.03 12.71 6.21
C GLU A 218 -12.52 12.46 6.51
N LEU A 219 -13.07 13.27 7.42
CA LEU A 219 -14.41 13.11 8.01
C LEU A 219 -15.51 12.82 6.97
N ARG A 220 -15.52 13.53 5.83
CA ARG A 220 -16.52 13.35 4.76
C ARG A 220 -16.55 11.96 4.14
N THR A 221 -15.52 11.14 4.36
CA THR A 221 -15.36 9.80 3.81
C THR A 221 -15.27 8.72 4.89
N LEU A 222 -15.36 9.10 6.16
CA LEU A 222 -15.46 8.15 7.26
C LEU A 222 -16.90 7.64 7.39
N PRO A 223 -17.08 6.38 7.81
CA PRO A 223 -18.40 5.90 8.17
C PRO A 223 -18.97 6.69 9.36
N PRO A 224 -20.28 7.00 9.37
CA PRO A 224 -20.89 7.77 10.45
C PRO A 224 -20.66 7.18 11.85
N GLN A 225 -20.60 5.85 11.97
CA GLN A 225 -20.31 5.18 13.25
C GLN A 225 -18.90 5.49 13.76
N VAL A 226 -17.91 5.58 12.87
CA VAL A 226 -16.51 5.93 13.20
C VAL A 226 -16.44 7.38 13.61
N GLU A 227 -17.06 8.28 12.84
CA GLU A 227 -17.13 9.70 13.17
C GLU A 227 -17.76 9.94 14.55
N ASN A 228 -18.90 9.29 14.82
CA ASN A 228 -19.59 9.39 16.11
C ASN A 228 -18.72 8.88 17.27
N LYS A 229 -17.95 7.80 17.05
CA LYS A 229 -17.03 7.27 18.06
C LYS A 229 -15.85 8.22 18.33
N ILE A 230 -15.26 8.80 17.29
CA ILE A 230 -14.22 9.85 17.42
C ILE A 230 -14.77 11.01 18.26
N ARG A 231 -15.94 11.56 17.87
CA ARG A 231 -16.58 12.67 18.58
C ARG A 231 -16.89 12.33 20.04
N ALA A 232 -17.24 11.08 20.34
CA ALA A 232 -17.53 10.63 21.71
C ALA A 232 -16.26 10.50 22.56
N ASP A 233 -15.21 9.86 22.02
CA ASP A 233 -13.94 9.64 22.72
C ASP A 233 -13.19 10.98 22.93
N GLU A 234 -13.25 11.91 21.97
CA GLU A 234 -12.58 13.22 22.06
C GLU A 234 -13.29 14.23 22.99
N LYS A 235 -14.47 13.92 23.55
CA LYS A 235 -15.17 14.80 24.50
C LYS A 235 -14.34 15.12 25.75
N GLN A 236 -13.50 14.17 26.16
CA GLN A 236 -12.65 14.32 27.35
C GLN A 236 -11.35 15.06 27.05
N GLY A 237 -11.04 15.28 25.78
CA GLY A 237 -9.81 15.91 25.33
C GLY A 237 -9.41 15.41 23.96
N LYS A 238 -9.21 16.33 23.02
CA LYS A 238 -8.67 16.02 21.70
C LYS A 238 -7.15 16.16 21.72
N ILE A 239 -6.45 15.10 21.31
CA ILE A 239 -5.00 15.11 21.17
C ILE A 239 -4.64 15.63 19.78
N ASN A 240 -3.77 16.64 19.72
CA ASN A 240 -3.35 17.22 18.45
C ASN A 240 -2.36 16.31 17.72
N ILE A 241 -2.65 16.07 16.44
CA ILE A 241 -1.71 15.43 15.53
C ILE A 241 -0.87 16.53 14.90
N ASN A 242 0.39 16.68 15.29
CA ASN A 242 1.23 17.78 14.79
C ASN A 242 1.87 17.47 13.44
N LEU A 243 1.99 16.19 13.10
CA LEU A 243 2.63 15.73 11.88
C LEU A 243 1.93 14.49 11.34
N VAL A 244 1.66 14.51 10.05
CA VAL A 244 1.31 13.32 9.26
C VAL A 244 2.38 13.14 8.19
N ALA A 245 3.13 12.04 8.27
CA ALA A 245 4.07 11.62 7.25
C ALA A 245 3.51 10.40 6.54
N PHE A 246 3.38 10.48 5.22
CA PHE A 246 3.00 9.37 4.37
C PHE A 246 4.14 9.06 3.40
N LEU A 247 4.57 7.81 3.40
CA LEU A 247 5.65 7.32 2.58
C LEU A 247 5.15 6.11 1.80
N THR A 248 5.48 6.06 0.52
CA THR A 248 5.19 4.89 -0.31
C THR A 248 6.44 4.40 -1.01
N ALA A 249 6.70 3.09 -0.93
CA ALA A 249 7.79 2.42 -1.63
C ALA A 249 7.23 1.55 -2.76
N PHE A 250 7.67 1.78 -3.99
CA PHE A 250 7.30 0.96 -5.15
C PHE A 250 8.51 0.58 -6.02
N PRO A 251 8.42 -0.48 -6.81
CA PRO A 251 9.48 -0.86 -7.74
C PRO A 251 9.76 0.23 -8.79
N VAL A 252 11.03 0.40 -9.18
CA VAL A 252 11.53 1.45 -10.09
C VAL A 252 10.91 1.43 -11.48
N HIS A 253 10.41 0.28 -11.94
CA HIS A 253 9.71 0.18 -13.22
C HIS A 253 8.30 0.80 -13.20
N SER A 254 7.91 1.42 -12.08
CA SER A 254 6.69 2.19 -11.91
C SER A 254 7.05 3.68 -11.90
N GLU A 255 6.57 4.44 -12.87
CA GLU A 255 6.77 5.88 -12.95
C GLU A 255 5.62 6.64 -12.27
N LEU A 256 5.94 7.62 -11.43
CA LEU A 256 4.94 8.53 -10.88
C LEU A 256 4.49 9.51 -11.97
N SER A 257 3.25 9.40 -12.40
CA SER A 257 2.70 10.24 -13.47
C SER A 257 1.90 11.43 -12.94
N ALA A 258 1.31 11.33 -11.74
CA ALA A 258 0.62 12.44 -11.09
C ALA A 258 0.54 12.26 -9.57
N SER A 259 0.52 13.36 -8.83
CA SER A 259 0.31 13.41 -7.38
C SER A 259 -0.58 14.60 -7.02
N SER A 260 -1.56 14.41 -6.13
CA SER A 260 -2.45 15.52 -5.69
C SER A 260 -1.76 16.51 -4.75
N ILE A 261 -0.70 16.10 -4.08
CA ILE A 261 0.14 16.94 -3.22
C ILE A 261 1.58 16.89 -3.73
N GLN A 262 2.27 18.03 -3.71
CA GLN A 262 3.71 18.06 -3.99
C GLN A 262 4.44 17.18 -2.97
N TRP A 263 5.20 16.19 -3.46
CA TRP A 263 6.00 15.35 -2.59
C TRP A 263 7.14 16.17 -1.96
N HIS A 264 7.48 15.84 -0.72
CA HIS A 264 8.56 16.49 0.01
C HIS A 264 9.94 15.99 -0.45
N LYS A 265 10.09 14.67 -0.63
CA LYS A 265 11.34 14.02 -1.08
C LYS A 265 11.04 12.77 -1.91
N ASN A 266 11.92 12.46 -2.85
CA ASN A 266 12.00 11.14 -3.48
C ASN A 266 13.46 10.63 -3.45
N ARG A 267 13.64 9.31 -3.39
CA ARG A 267 14.96 8.68 -3.48
C ARG A 267 14.86 7.23 -3.92
N LEU A 268 15.94 6.72 -4.50
CA LEU A 268 16.15 5.28 -4.59
C LEU A 268 16.35 4.72 -3.18
N LEU A 269 15.65 3.65 -2.85
CA LEU A 269 15.79 2.95 -1.59
C LEU A 269 17.08 2.14 -1.62
N GLU A 270 17.85 2.25 -0.55
CA GLU A 270 19.03 1.41 -0.36
C GLU A 270 18.59 -0.07 -0.31
N HIS A 271 19.39 -1.02 -0.79
CA HIS A 271 18.97 -2.43 -0.70
C HIS A 271 19.03 -2.93 0.74
N ASP A 272 20.16 -2.67 1.39
CA ASP A 272 20.37 -2.89 2.82
C ASP A 272 20.22 -1.53 3.52
N PRO A 273 19.48 -1.41 4.65
CA PRO A 273 19.01 -2.48 5.54
C PRO A 273 17.63 -3.06 5.20
N TRP A 274 16.97 -2.52 4.17
CA TRP A 274 15.54 -2.76 3.93
C TRP A 274 15.20 -4.17 3.50
N ASN A 275 16.13 -4.86 2.83
CA ASN A 275 15.96 -6.26 2.48
C ASN A 275 15.81 -7.16 3.72
N GLU A 276 16.47 -6.85 4.83
CA GLU A 276 16.28 -7.60 6.10
C GLU A 276 15.03 -7.14 6.85
N TYR A 277 14.71 -5.85 6.78
CA TYR A 277 13.53 -5.25 7.40
C TYR A 277 12.20 -5.84 6.90
N VAL A 278 12.13 -6.13 5.59
CA VAL A 278 10.95 -6.71 4.96
C VAL A 278 11.06 -8.25 4.96
N PRO A 279 10.13 -9.00 5.55
CA PRO A 279 10.25 -10.45 5.71
C PRO A 279 10.41 -11.22 4.40
N SER A 280 9.78 -10.73 3.33
CA SER A 280 9.93 -11.30 1.99
C SER A 280 11.23 -10.89 1.29
N GLY A 281 12.04 -10.02 1.88
CA GLY A 281 12.98 -9.18 1.13
C GLY A 281 12.27 -8.11 0.32
N ILE A 282 13.06 -7.31 -0.40
CA ILE A 282 12.56 -6.28 -1.33
C ILE A 282 12.98 -6.57 -2.77
N PRO A 283 12.19 -6.16 -3.77
CA PRO A 283 12.61 -6.14 -5.16
C PRO A 283 13.86 -5.28 -5.37
N GLY A 284 14.63 -5.58 -6.41
CA GLY A 284 15.75 -4.75 -6.83
C GLY A 284 15.25 -3.39 -7.34
N GLY A 285 15.85 -2.30 -6.86
CA GLY A 285 15.49 -0.95 -7.29
C GLY A 285 14.09 -0.54 -6.84
N MET A 286 13.93 -0.22 -5.57
CA MET A 286 12.70 0.39 -5.05
C MET A 286 12.86 1.91 -4.98
N VAL A 287 11.83 2.66 -5.32
CA VAL A 287 11.79 4.12 -5.20
C VAL A 287 10.81 4.49 -4.11
N VAL A 288 11.21 5.46 -3.30
CA VAL A 288 10.39 6.00 -2.21
C VAL A 288 9.95 7.41 -2.53
N TYR A 289 8.67 7.68 -2.29
CA TYR A 289 8.09 9.02 -2.26
C TYR A 289 7.57 9.33 -0.86
N HIS A 290 7.82 10.55 -0.42
CA HIS A 290 7.45 11.00 0.92
C HIS A 290 6.65 12.29 0.82
N TRP A 291 5.45 12.29 1.41
CA TRP A 291 4.60 13.44 1.64
C TRP A 291 4.50 13.71 3.13
N LYS A 292 4.48 14.98 3.50
CA LYS A 292 4.43 15.41 4.89
C LYS A 292 3.51 16.61 5.03
N LYS A 293 2.68 16.61 6.07
CA LYS A 293 1.86 17.74 6.50
C LYS A 293 2.12 18.01 7.97
N GLU A 294 2.53 19.23 8.29
CA GLU A 294 2.76 19.70 9.66
C GLU A 294 1.68 20.70 10.06
N SER A 295 1.40 20.76 11.36
CA SER A 295 0.57 21.78 11.98
C SER A 295 1.20 23.16 11.77
N LYS A 296 0.46 24.10 11.17
CA LYS A 296 0.95 25.47 10.90
C LYS A 296 0.75 26.43 12.07
N ASP A 297 -0.31 26.23 12.86
CA ASP A 297 -0.76 27.20 13.87
C ASP A 297 -1.06 26.56 15.24
N GLY A 298 -0.49 25.38 15.52
CA GLY A 298 -0.77 24.63 16.76
C GLY A 298 -2.17 23.99 16.84
N THR A 299 -3.01 24.17 15.82
CA THR A 299 -4.36 23.60 15.69
C THR A 299 -4.39 22.12 15.31
N GLY A 300 -3.21 21.55 15.02
CA GLY A 300 -3.06 20.16 14.60
C GLY A 300 -3.45 19.94 13.13
N VAL A 301 -3.08 18.79 12.60
CA VAL A 301 -3.45 18.30 11.28
C VAL A 301 -4.77 17.56 11.40
N ALA A 302 -5.86 18.17 10.93
CA ALA A 302 -7.19 17.57 11.00
C ALA A 302 -7.36 16.36 10.08
N ASP A 303 -6.84 16.45 8.86
CA ASP A 303 -6.95 15.45 7.81
C ASP A 303 -5.68 15.41 6.95
N PHE A 304 -5.51 14.33 6.19
CA PHE A 304 -4.48 14.21 5.17
C PHE A 304 -4.97 13.31 4.02
N SER A 305 -4.78 13.75 2.77
CA SER A 305 -5.14 12.97 1.58
C SER A 305 -4.02 13.02 0.55
N SER A 306 -3.51 11.87 0.12
CA SER A 306 -2.53 11.78 -0.98
C SER A 306 -3.06 10.84 -2.05
N PHE A 307 -3.27 11.37 -3.26
CA PHE A 307 -3.59 10.60 -4.44
C PHE A 307 -2.33 10.51 -5.31
N VAL A 308 -1.95 9.28 -5.66
CA VAL A 308 -0.73 8.96 -6.39
C VAL A 308 -1.10 8.11 -7.59
N LYS A 309 -0.74 8.52 -8.80
CA LYS A 309 -0.95 7.74 -10.02
C LYS A 309 0.38 7.21 -10.55
N LEU A 310 0.47 5.90 -10.70
CA LEU A 310 1.65 5.19 -11.18
C LEU A 310 1.37 4.57 -12.55
N HIS A 311 2.31 4.69 -13.47
CA HIS A 311 2.32 3.96 -14.73
C HIS A 311 3.42 2.92 -14.69
N THR A 312 3.05 1.66 -14.89
CA THR A 312 3.98 0.54 -14.83
C THR A 312 3.98 -0.19 -16.16
N ARG A 313 5.12 -0.19 -16.86
CA ARG A 313 5.25 -0.97 -18.09
C ARG A 313 5.43 -2.44 -17.73
N ARG A 314 4.50 -3.29 -18.16
CA ARG A 314 4.54 -4.74 -17.96
C ARG A 314 5.00 -5.43 -19.23
N SER A 315 6.11 -6.15 -19.12
CA SER A 315 6.60 -7.08 -20.14
C SER A 315 7.20 -8.29 -19.43
N GLY A 316 7.26 -9.43 -20.11
CA GLY A 316 7.84 -10.63 -19.50
C GLY A 316 7.64 -11.85 -20.38
N ARG A 317 8.36 -12.94 -20.07
CA ARG A 317 8.34 -14.17 -20.88
C ARG A 317 6.92 -14.73 -21.07
N LYS A 318 6.09 -14.71 -20.03
CA LYS A 318 4.69 -15.18 -20.10
C LYS A 318 3.83 -14.30 -21.01
N ILE A 319 3.99 -12.98 -20.93
CA ILE A 319 3.26 -12.01 -21.77
C ILE A 319 3.70 -12.20 -23.23
N LEU A 320 5.01 -12.31 -23.46
CA LEU A 320 5.59 -12.55 -24.78
C LEU A 320 5.10 -13.87 -25.39
N LEU A 321 5.13 -14.97 -24.63
CA LEU A 321 4.63 -16.27 -25.11
C LEU A 321 3.13 -16.21 -25.42
N THR A 322 2.33 -15.51 -24.59
CA THR A 322 0.90 -15.31 -24.86
C THR A 322 0.68 -14.52 -26.14
N TYR A 323 1.42 -13.44 -26.33
CA TYR A 323 1.40 -12.63 -27.55
C TYR A 323 1.76 -13.46 -28.78
N LEU A 324 2.85 -14.24 -28.73
CA LEU A 324 3.27 -15.11 -29.81
C LEU A 324 2.22 -16.18 -30.15
N ALA A 325 1.58 -16.77 -29.13
CA ALA A 325 0.50 -17.72 -29.33
C ALA A 325 -0.70 -17.07 -30.03
N VAL A 326 -1.12 -15.87 -29.59
CA VAL A 326 -2.19 -15.11 -30.25
C VAL A 326 -1.81 -14.78 -31.69
N ALA A 327 -0.61 -14.26 -31.94
CA ALA A 327 -0.12 -13.95 -33.28
C ALA A 327 -0.12 -15.19 -34.20
N PHE A 328 0.30 -16.34 -33.67
CA PHE A 328 0.26 -17.62 -34.40
C PHE A 328 -1.18 -18.01 -34.77
N PHE A 329 -2.14 -17.93 -33.85
CA PHE A 329 -3.54 -18.21 -34.15
C PHE A 329 -4.13 -17.25 -35.20
N PHE A 330 -3.80 -15.97 -35.15
CA PHE A 330 -4.19 -15.02 -36.20
C PHE A 330 -3.57 -15.38 -37.55
N GLY A 331 -2.31 -15.82 -37.57
CA GLY A 331 -1.66 -16.34 -38.77
C GLY A 331 -2.38 -17.56 -39.35
N LEU A 332 -2.76 -18.52 -38.51
CA LEU A 332 -3.53 -19.70 -38.93
C LEU A 332 -4.91 -19.32 -39.50
N LEU A 333 -5.65 -18.45 -38.79
CA LEU A 333 -6.96 -17.97 -39.24
C LEU A 333 -6.86 -17.18 -40.54
N GLY A 334 -5.84 -16.34 -40.67
CA GLY A 334 -5.56 -15.59 -41.90
C GLY A 334 -5.27 -16.52 -43.08
N ASN A 335 -4.48 -17.58 -42.87
CA ASN A 335 -4.19 -18.56 -43.91
C ASN A 335 -5.43 -19.39 -44.31
N LEU A 336 -6.26 -19.77 -43.34
CA LEU A 336 -7.54 -20.44 -43.60
C LEU A 336 -8.50 -19.55 -44.38
N ALA A 337 -8.64 -18.28 -43.98
CA ALA A 337 -9.47 -17.31 -44.68
C ALA A 337 -8.98 -17.07 -46.11
N ALA A 338 -7.66 -16.88 -46.29
CA ALA A 338 -7.06 -16.78 -47.61
C ALA A 338 -7.37 -18.01 -48.47
N SER A 339 -7.19 -19.22 -47.93
CA SER A 339 -7.48 -20.47 -48.64
C SER A 339 -8.95 -20.63 -49.04
N CYS A 340 -9.90 -20.09 -48.27
CA CYS A 340 -11.32 -20.09 -48.63
C CYS A 340 -11.65 -19.08 -49.74
N VAL A 341 -10.92 -17.96 -49.77
CA VAL A 341 -11.20 -16.84 -50.68
C VAL A 341 -10.44 -16.98 -52.01
N THR A 342 -9.25 -17.59 -52.02
CA THR A 342 -8.45 -17.79 -53.23
C THR A 342 -9.21 -18.48 -54.37
N PRO A 343 -10.02 -19.54 -54.14
CA PRO A 343 -10.83 -20.16 -55.19
C PRO A 343 -11.79 -19.20 -55.90
N TRP A 344 -12.34 -18.20 -55.19
CA TRP A 344 -13.24 -17.20 -55.79
C TRP A 344 -12.50 -16.20 -56.68
N PHE A 345 -11.24 -15.89 -56.37
CA PHE A 345 -10.43 -15.03 -57.22
C PHE A 345 -9.75 -15.79 -58.37
N SER A 346 -9.35 -17.05 -58.15
CA SER A 346 -8.77 -17.88 -59.22
C SER A 346 -9.81 -18.34 -60.24
N GLY A 347 -11.08 -18.55 -59.84
CA GLY A 347 -12.18 -18.86 -60.76
C GLY A 347 -12.50 -17.71 -61.72
N GLY A 348 -12.32 -16.46 -61.30
CA GLY A 348 -12.50 -15.28 -62.17
C GLY A 348 -11.37 -15.06 -63.18
N VAL A 349 -10.15 -15.50 -62.87
CA VAL A 349 -9.00 -15.38 -63.77
C VAL A 349 -8.98 -16.50 -64.83
N ALA A 350 -9.39 -17.72 -64.48
CA ALA A 350 -9.51 -18.81 -65.47
C ALA A 350 -10.56 -18.50 -66.55
N ALA A 351 -11.72 -17.93 -66.16
CA ALA A 351 -12.75 -17.52 -67.10
C ALA A 351 -12.34 -16.35 -68.02
N ALA A 352 -11.37 -15.52 -67.60
CA ALA A 352 -10.86 -14.41 -68.42
C ALA A 352 -9.78 -14.84 -69.43
N VAL A 353 -9.14 -16.00 -69.23
CA VAL A 353 -8.09 -16.52 -70.14
C VAL A 353 -8.66 -17.43 -71.23
N GLU A 354 -9.75 -18.15 -70.99
CA GLU A 354 -10.42 -18.99 -72.00
C GLU A 354 -11.30 -18.19 -73.00
N GLY A 355 -11.60 -16.92 -72.73
CA GLY A 355 -12.36 -16.06 -73.66
C GLY A 355 -11.54 -15.38 -74.78
N GLY A 356 -10.23 -15.63 -74.85
CA GLY A 356 -9.30 -14.85 -75.69
C GLY A 356 -8.74 -15.52 -76.95
N SER A 357 -9.07 -16.79 -77.22
CA SER A 357 -8.51 -17.56 -78.34
C SER A 357 -9.58 -18.08 -79.30
N ASP A 358 -10.28 -17.18 -79.97
CA ASP A 358 -11.05 -17.53 -81.18
C ASP A 358 -11.14 -16.30 -82.10
N VAL A 359 -10.11 -16.08 -82.92
CA VAL A 359 -10.24 -15.34 -84.18
C VAL A 359 -9.62 -16.19 -85.27
N GLY A 360 -10.49 -16.96 -85.92
CA GLY A 360 -10.17 -17.83 -87.03
C GLY A 360 -9.70 -17.08 -88.27
N TYR A 361 -8.75 -17.71 -88.96
CA TYR A 361 -8.47 -17.51 -90.37
C TYR A 361 -9.75 -17.69 -91.19
N LEU A 362 -10.10 -16.71 -92.03
CA LEU A 362 -10.99 -16.93 -93.17
C LEU A 362 -10.53 -16.08 -94.35
N ASN A 363 -9.98 -16.79 -95.34
CA ASN A 363 -9.73 -16.35 -96.71
C ASN A 363 -10.96 -15.66 -97.31
N LYS A 364 -10.71 -14.63 -98.12
CA LYS A 364 -11.55 -14.31 -99.27
C LYS A 364 -10.68 -14.02 -100.49
N GLU A 365 -11.19 -14.53 -101.60
CA GLU A 365 -10.69 -14.57 -102.98
C GLU A 365 -10.19 -13.23 -103.54
#